data_AF-A0A7V8SV93-F1
#
_entry.id   AF-A0A7V8SV93-F1
#
_cell.length_a   1.000
_cell.length_b   1.000
_cell.length_c   1.000
_cell.angle_alpha   90.00
_cell.angle_beta   90.00
_cell.angle_gamma   90.00
#
_symmetry.space_group_name_H-M   'P 1'
#
loop_
_entity.id
_entity.type
_entity.pdbx_description
1 polymer ?
#
loop_
_entity_poly.entity_id
_entity_poly.type
_entity_poly.pdbx_seq_one_letter_code
_entity_poly.pdbx_strand_id
1 'polypeptide(L)' 'MATAQRAPRDVLLQADADYRRLAEQHRQYDLELQRISKSPYLNAEDLLEEIKLKKMKLHC' A
#
# COMPACT_ATOMS: atom_id res chain seq x y z
N MET A 1 -23.92 15.23 -18.06
CA MET A 1 -22.60 14.58 -18.05
C MET A 1 -22.12 14.55 -16.62
N ALA A 2 -22.03 13.37 -16.00
CA ALA A 2 -21.53 13.26 -14.64
C ALA A 2 -20.10 13.81 -14.62
N THR A 3 -19.89 14.93 -13.94
CA THR A 3 -18.55 15.34 -13.55
C THR A 3 -18.02 14.16 -12.76
N ALA A 4 -17.14 13.37 -13.37
CA ALA A 4 -16.32 12.42 -12.63
C ALA A 4 -15.58 13.28 -11.62
N GLN A 5 -16.14 13.39 -10.42
CA GLN A 5 -15.52 14.04 -9.29
C GLN A 5 -14.25 13.22 -9.09
N ARG A 6 -13.14 13.66 -9.70
CA ARG A 6 -11.84 13.01 -9.52
C ARG A 6 -11.69 12.88 -8.01
N ALA A 7 -11.47 11.65 -7.54
CA ALA A 7 -11.35 11.45 -6.12
C ALA A 7 -10.25 12.43 -5.66
N PRO A 8 -10.40 13.12 -4.53
CA PRO A 8 -9.38 14.05 -4.05
C PRO A 8 -8.00 13.36 -3.98
N ARG A 9 -7.99 12.04 -3.76
CA ARG A 9 -6.83 11.15 -3.93
C ARG A 9 -6.17 11.23 -5.32
N ASP A 10 -6.93 11.19 -6.40
CA ASP A 10 -6.42 11.25 -7.78
C ASP A 10 -5.82 12.61 -8.11
N VAL A 11 -6.38 13.69 -7.55
CA VAL A 11 -5.84 15.04 -7.69
C VAL A 11 -4.50 15.14 -6.96
N LEU A 12 -4.39 14.60 -5.74
CA LEU A 12 -3.14 14.56 -4.98
C LEU A 12 -2.07 13.68 -5.66
N LEU A 13 -2.47 12.53 -6.22
CA LEU A 13 -1.59 11.69 -7.05
C LEU A 13 -1.04 12.42 -8.28
N GLN A 14 -1.72 13.42 -8.81
CA GLN A 14 -1.22 14.20 -9.96
C GLN A 14 -0.43 15.43 -9.53
N ALA A 15 -0.86 16.10 -8.46
CA ALA A 15 -0.29 17.37 -8.02
C ALA A 15 0.96 17.21 -7.13
N ASP A 16 1.05 16.13 -6.36
CA ASP A 16 2.05 15.97 -5.32
C ASP A 16 3.02 14.80 -5.62
N ALA A 17 4.31 15.11 -5.66
CA ALA A 17 5.36 14.13 -5.92
C ALA A 17 5.62 13.20 -4.72
N ASP A 18 5.44 13.69 -3.50
CA ASP A 18 5.64 12.91 -2.29
C ASP A 18 4.42 12.01 -2.03
N TYR A 19 3.20 12.50 -2.32
CA TYR A 19 2.02 11.65 -2.31
C TYR A 19 2.11 10.48 -3.30
N ARG A 20 2.68 10.71 -4.49
CA ARG A 20 2.95 9.64 -5.47
C ARG A 20 3.92 8.60 -4.93
N ARG A 21 5.02 9.04 -4.31
CA ARG A 21 6.01 8.13 -3.69
C ARG A 21 5.36 7.29 -2.59
N LEU A 22 4.57 7.93 -1.74
CA LEU A 22 3.84 7.26 -0.66
C LEU A 22 2.84 6.24 -1.20
N ALA A 23 2.08 6.58 -2.25
CA ALA A 23 1.15 5.67 -2.89
C ALA A 23 1.86 4.46 -3.54
N GLU A 24 3.03 4.66 -4.14
CA GLU A 24 3.84 3.59 -4.70
C GLU A 24 4.40 2.68 -3.59
N GLN A 25 4.90 3.24 -2.48
CA GLN A 25 5.34 2.47 -1.32
C GLN A 25 4.20 1.63 -0.74
N HIS A 26 3.01 2.22 -0.59
CA HIS A 26 1.81 1.49 -0.18
C HIS A 26 1.50 0.31 -1.08
N ARG A 27 1.57 0.52 -2.40
CA ARG A 27 1.34 -0.52 -3.39
C ARG A 27 2.38 -1.65 -3.25
N GLN A 28 3.65 -1.31 -3.04
CA GLN A 28 4.72 -2.29 -2.83
C GLN A 28 4.47 -3.13 -1.57
N TYR A 29 4.14 -2.49 -0.44
CA TYR A 29 3.82 -3.21 0.79
C TYR A 29 2.58 -4.11 0.65
N ASP A 30 1.57 -3.67 -0.11
CA ASP A 30 0.39 -4.50 -0.38
C ASP A 30 0.71 -5.73 -1.24
N LEU A 31 1.63 -5.61 -2.20
CA LEU A 31 2.08 -6.75 -3.00
C LEU A 31 2.87 -7.75 -2.15
N GLU A 32 3.76 -7.27 -1.28
CA GLU A 32 4.50 -8.13 -0.35
C GLU A 32 3.57 -8.82 0.66
N LEU A 33 2.60 -8.10 1.22
CA LEU A 33 1.56 -8.67 2.08
C LEU A 33 0.74 -9.75 1.36
N GLN A 34 0.37 -9.51 0.10
CA GLN A 34 -0.33 -10.54 -0.69
C GLN A 34 0.55 -11.76 -0.97
N ARG A 35 1.85 -11.58 -1.19
CA ARG A 35 2.80 -12.68 -1.38
C ARG A 35 2.89 -13.54 -0.13
N ILE A 36 3.06 -12.89 1.02
CA ILE A 36 3.12 -13.55 2.33
C ILE A 36 1.79 -14.26 2.62
N SER A 37 0.66 -13.57 2.49
CA SER A 37 -0.67 -14.13 2.74
C SER A 37 -1.06 -15.28 1.81
N LYS A 38 -0.48 -15.36 0.60
CA LYS A 38 -0.71 -16.47 -0.34
C LYS A 38 0.25 -17.64 -0.12
N SER A 39 1.24 -17.50 0.76
CA SER A 39 2.14 -18.60 1.09
C SER A 39 1.38 -19.66 1.90
N PRO A 40 1.37 -20.93 1.46
CA PRO A 40 0.65 -22.01 2.15
C PRO A 40 1.28 -22.38 3.50
N TYR A 41 2.54 -22.00 3.73
CA TYR A 41 3.25 -22.20 4.99
C TYR A 41 3.92 -20.90 5.39
N LEU A 42 3.29 -20.18 6.32
CA LEU A 42 3.87 -19.00 6.95
C LEU A 42 4.82 -19.43 8.05
N ASN A 43 6.09 -19.07 7.92
CA ASN A 43 7.05 -19.23 9.00
C ASN A 43 6.94 -18.04 9.99
N ALA A 44 7.65 -18.11 11.12
CA ALA A 44 7.62 -17.05 12.13
C ALA A 44 8.19 -15.71 11.62
N GLU A 45 9.11 -15.74 10.66
CA GLU A 45 9.67 -14.54 10.03
C GLU A 45 8.65 -13.87 9.10
N ASP A 46 7.89 -14.65 8.33
CA ASP A 46 6.82 -14.18 7.46
C ASP A 46 5.73 -13.45 8.25
N LEU A 47 5.37 -13.97 9.43
CA LEU A 47 4.41 -13.33 10.35
C LEU A 47 4.94 -12.00 10.91
N LEU A 48 6.23 -11.94 11.26
CA LEU A 48 6.87 -10.70 11.71
C LEU A 48 6.95 -9.67 10.58
N GLU A 49 7.27 -10.12 9.37
CA GLU A 49 7.31 -9.28 8.18
C GLU A 49 5.91 -8.76 7.84
N GLU A 50 4.87 -9.59 7.93
CA GLU A 50 3.47 -9.18 7.75
C GLU A 50 3.06 -8.10 8.77
N ILE A 51 3.39 -8.26 10.05
CA ILE A 51 3.09 -7.28 11.10
C ILE A 51 3.85 -5.97 10.84
N LYS A 52 5.11 -6.06 10.42
CA LYS A 52 5.93 -4.88 10.10
C LYS A 52 5.37 -4.13 8.91
N LEU A 53 5.02 -4.82 7.82
CA LEU A 53 4.41 -4.24 6.63
C LEU A 53 3.06 -3.58 6.96
N LYS A 54 2.21 -4.23 7.76
CA LYS A 54 0.95 -3.63 8.25
C LYS A 54 1.18 -2.35 9.06
N LYS A 55 2.19 -2.32 9.93
CA LYS A 55 2.54 -1.12 10.69
C LYS A 55 3.06 0.01 9.80
N MET A 56 3.93 -0.30 8.84
CA MET A 56 4.46 0.68 7.89
C MET A 56 3.32 1.27 7.05
N LYS A 57 2.40 0.43 6.56
CA LYS A 57 1.19 0.87 5.85
C LYS A 57 0.28 1.79 6.69
N LEU A 58 0.33 1.71 8.01
CA LEU A 58 -0.49 2.55 8.90
C LEU A 58 0.15 3.91 9.20
N HIS A 59 1.48 4.00 9.15
CA HIS A 59 2.23 5.23 9.45
C HIS A 59 2.53 6.10 8.22
N CYS A 60 2.30 5.55 7.03
CA CYS A 60 2.34 6.27 5.77
C CYS A 60 1.09 7.13 5.57
#